data_AF-A0A1F6CZZ2-F1
#
_entry.id   AF-A0A1F6CZZ2-F1
#
_cell.length_a   1.000
_cell.length_b   1.000
_cell.length_c   1.000
_cell.angle_alpha   90.00
_cell.angle_beta   90.00
_cell.angle_gamma   90.00
#
_symmetry.space_group_name_H-M   'P 1'
#
loop_
_entity.id
_entity.type
_entity.pdbx_description
1 polymer ?
#
loop_
_entity_poly.entity_id
_entity_poly.type
_entity_poly.pdbx_seq_one_letter_code
_entity_poly.pdbx_strand_id
1 'polypeptide(L)'
;MGGNLVFKLPLPMVKPYGGAGGGISRISGGGTSKSHGLFDLVVGADVKLPGAAGLFGQIKYFYTFGNGAFVVRDVAFQAGVVFGLGI
;
A
#
# COMPACT_ATOMS: atom_id res chain seq x y z
N MET A 1 -12.33 0.28 2.65
CA MET A 1 -11.07 -0.48 2.85
C MET A 1 -10.98 -1.50 1.74
N GLY A 2 -10.01 -1.34 0.83
CA GLY A 2 -9.69 -2.32 -0.21
C GLY A 2 -8.73 -3.38 0.32
N GLY A 3 -8.79 -4.58 -0.23
CA GLY A 3 -7.88 -5.68 0.10
C GLY A 3 -6.77 -5.77 -0.94
N ASN A 4 -5.53 -5.89 -0.49
CA ASN A 4 -4.37 -5.97 -1.38
C ASN A 4 -3.80 -7.37 -1.33
N LEU A 5 -3.66 -8.01 -2.49
CA LEU A 5 -2.90 -9.24 -2.63
C LEU A 5 -1.43 -8.87 -2.85
N VAL A 6 -0.56 -9.28 -1.92
CA VAL A 6 0.88 -8.99 -1.97
C VAL A 6 1.65 -10.29 -2.10
N PHE A 7 2.46 -10.38 -3.14
CA PHE A 7 3.38 -11.49 -3.39
C PHE A 7 4.77 -11.08 -2.94
N LYS A 8 5.35 -11.83 -2.01
CA LYS A 8 6.71 -11.60 -1.51
C LYS A 8 7.65 -12.68 -2.04
N LEU A 9 8.84 -12.30 -2.51
CA LEU A 9 9.89 -13.24 -2.87
C LEU A 9 10.66 -13.66 -1.59
N PRO A 10 10.83 -14.97 -1.33
CA PRO A 10 11.45 -15.48 -0.12
C PRO A 10 12.99 -15.45 -0.23
N LEU A 11 13.55 -14.25 -0.35
CA LEU A 11 14.99 -14.03 -0.34
C LEU A 11 15.51 -13.84 1.11
N PRO A 12 16.75 -14.26 1.43
CA PRO A 12 17.22 -14.40 2.82
C PRO A 12 17.42 -13.07 3.57
N MET A 13 17.87 -12.01 2.90
CA MET A 13 18.12 -10.70 3.53
C MET A 13 17.15 -9.60 3.08
N VAL A 14 16.82 -9.57 1.79
CA VAL A 14 15.94 -8.56 1.19
C VAL A 14 14.78 -9.29 0.54
N LYS A 15 13.55 -9.06 1.00
CA LYS A 15 12.33 -9.68 0.49
C LYS A 15 11.56 -8.65 -0.35
N PRO A 16 11.84 -8.54 -1.65
CA PRO A 16 11.05 -7.70 -2.53
C PRO A 16 9.64 -8.26 -2.63
N TYR A 17 8.66 -7.36 -2.76
CA TYR A 17 7.27 -7.71 -2.92
C TYR A 17 6.56 -6.77 -3.87
N GLY A 18 5.58 -7.32 -4.56
CA GLY A 18 4.68 -6.61 -5.43
C GLY A 18 3.25 -7.03 -5.13
N GLY A 19 2.32 -6.09 -5.22
CA GLY A 19 0.92 -6.36 -4.99
C GLY A 19 0.03 -5.43 -5.77
N ALA A 20 -1.19 -5.89 -5.99
CA ALA A 20 -2.25 -5.12 -6.59
C ALA A 20 -3.53 -5.35 -5.78
N GLY A 21 -4.38 -4.35 -5.77
CA GLY A 21 -5.64 -4.42 -5.07
C GLY A 21 -6.68 -3.50 -5.67
N GLY A 22 -7.86 -3.61 -5.09
CA GLY A 22 -9.00 -2.80 -5.44
C GLY A 22 -9.79 -2.47 -4.19
N GLY A 23 -10.40 -1.30 -4.19
CA GLY A 23 -11.19 -0.83 -3.07
C GLY A 23 -12.17 0.25 -3.47
N ILE A 24 -12.78 0.82 -2.44
CA ILE A 24 -13.65 1.98 -2.54
C ILE A 24 -13.01 3.09 -1.73
N SER A 25 -12.74 4.22 -2.38
CA SER A 25 -12.35 5.46 -1.73
C SER A 25 -13.60 6.28 -1.44
N ARG A 26 -13.79 6.67 -0.18
CA ARG A 26 -14.89 7.53 0.24
C ARG A 26 -14.32 8.90 0.57
N ILE A 27 -14.77 9.92 -0.15
CA ILE A 27 -14.43 11.31 0.14
C ILE A 27 -15.68 11.96 0.72
N SER A 28 -15.55 12.47 1.95
CA SER A 28 -16.61 13.20 2.65
C SER A 28 -16.17 14.63 2.89
N GLY A 29 -16.91 15.58 2.33
CA GLY A 29 -16.68 17.01 2.51
C GLY A 29 -17.99 17.79 2.30
N GLY A 30 -18.25 18.79 3.15
CA GLY A 30 -19.42 19.67 2.99
C GLY A 30 -20.78 18.98 3.04
N GLY A 31 -20.95 17.90 3.83
CA GLY A 31 -22.24 17.22 4.01
C GLY A 31 -22.61 16.21 2.91
N THR A 32 -21.78 16.04 1.88
CA THR A 32 -21.96 14.99 0.86
C THR A 32 -20.87 13.93 0.96
N SER A 33 -21.25 12.66 0.79
CA SER A 33 -20.32 11.52 0.69
C SER A 33 -20.37 10.98 -0.73
N LYS A 34 -19.24 11.00 -1.43
CA LYS A 34 -19.09 10.34 -2.73
C LYS A 34 -18.16 9.13 -2.60
N SER A 35 -18.60 8.01 -3.17
CA SER A 35 -17.84 6.76 -3.23
C SER A 35 -17.24 6.63 -4.63
N HIS A 36 -15.95 6.35 -4.69
CA HIS A 36 -15.20 6.15 -5.94
C HIS A 36 -14.54 4.77 -5.90
N GLY A 37 -14.43 4.14 -7.06
CA GLY A 37 -13.58 2.97 -7.23
C GLY A 37 -12.12 3.36 -7.04
N LEU A 38 -11.34 2.47 -6.44
CA LEU A 38 -9.92 2.64 -6.24
C LEU A 38 -9.21 1.37 -6.69
N PHE A 39 -8.18 1.54 -7.51
CA PHE A 39 -7.23 0.51 -7.85
C PHE A 39 -5.89 0.90 -7.24
N ASP A 40 -5.17 -0.04 -6.66
CA ASP A 40 -3.87 0.23 -6.08
C ASP A 40 -2.82 -0.79 -6.50
N LEU A 41 -1.60 -0.29 -6.65
CA LEU A 41 -0.40 -1.07 -6.93
C LEU A 41 0.61 -0.74 -5.85
N VAL A 42 1.22 -1.77 -5.27
CA VAL A 42 2.28 -1.62 -4.28
C VAL A 42 3.51 -2.39 -4.75
N VAL A 43 4.67 -1.75 -4.68
CA VAL A 43 5.96 -2.41 -4.87
C VAL A 43 6.87 -1.99 -3.73
N GLY A 44 7.61 -2.93 -3.17
CA GLY A 44 8.46 -2.65 -2.02
C GLY A 44 9.45 -3.74 -1.75
N ALA A 45 10.23 -3.55 -0.71
CA ALA A 45 11.15 -4.55 -0.18
C ALA A 45 11.24 -4.44 1.34
N ASP A 46 11.26 -5.60 1.99
CA ASP A 46 11.58 -5.71 3.41
C ASP A 46 13.04 -6.16 3.56
N VAL A 47 13.81 -5.52 4.42
CA VAL A 47 15.17 -5.92 4.77
C VAL A 47 15.17 -6.49 6.18
N LYS A 48 15.56 -7.75 6.33
CA LYS A 48 15.72 -8.36 7.65
C LYS A 48 17.06 -7.89 8.24
N LEU A 49 17.01 -7.19 9.37
CA LEU A 49 18.23 -6.85 10.12
C LEU A 49 18.56 -7.97 11.12
N PRO A 50 19.82 -8.08 11.57
CA PRO A 50 20.18 -8.94 12.70
C PRO A 50 19.36 -8.57 13.95
N GLY A 51 18.83 -9.58 14.66
CA GLY A 51 17.96 -9.39 15.82
C GLY A 51 16.47 -9.34 15.48
N ALA A 52 15.69 -8.62 16.28
CA ALA A 52 14.23 -8.50 16.15
C ALA A 52 13.77 -7.33 15.25
N ALA A 53 14.70 -6.61 14.62
CA ALA A 53 14.39 -5.46 13.79
C ALA A 53 14.37 -5.82 12.30
N GLY A 54 13.55 -5.10 11.53
CA GLY A 54 13.54 -5.12 10.08
C GLY A 54 13.30 -3.71 9.55
N LEU A 55 13.76 -3.44 8.33
CA LEU A 55 13.42 -2.23 7.59
C LEU A 55 12.43 -2.60 6.51
N PHE A 56 11.58 -1.65 6.13
CA PHE A 56 10.75 -1.79 4.95
C PHE A 56 10.72 -0.48 4.18
N GLY A 57 10.61 -0.59 2.86
CA GLY A 57 10.34 0.51 1.96
C GLY A 57 9.34 0.06 0.90
N GLN A 58 8.33 0.88 0.62
CA GLN A 58 7.34 0.62 -0.41
C GLN A 58 6.86 1.90 -1.09
N ILE A 59 6.48 1.73 -2.34
CA ILE A 59 5.85 2.72 -3.19
C ILE A 59 4.44 2.20 -3.47
N LYS A 60 3.44 3.04 -3.22
CA LYS A 60 2.04 2.75 -3.51
C LYS A 60 1.53 3.73 -4.57
N TYR A 61 1.01 3.19 -5.65
CA TYR A 61 0.29 3.93 -6.67
C TYR A 61 -1.20 3.74 -6.45
N PHE A 62 -1.95 4.82 -6.35
CA PHE A 62 -3.39 4.82 -6.22
C PHE A 62 -4.02 5.45 -7.45
N TYR A 63 -4.96 4.71 -8.04
CA TYR A 63 -5.79 5.17 -9.13
C TYR A 63 -7.24 5.19 -8.67
N THR A 64 -7.75 6.39 -8.40
CA THR A 64 -9.15 6.58 -8.00
C THR A 64 -9.98 6.99 -9.21
N PHE A 65 -11.08 6.29 -9.48
CA PHE A 65 -11.99 6.53 -10.59
C PHE A 65 -13.45 6.48 -10.13
N GLY A 66 -14.31 7.30 -10.74
CA GLY A 66 -15.75 7.28 -10.46
C GLY A 66 -16.53 8.17 -11.42
N ASN A 67 -17.85 8.25 -11.23
CA ASN A 67 -18.73 8.98 -12.14
C ASN A 67 -18.51 10.50 -12.03
N GLY A 68 -17.69 11.04 -12.93
CA GLY A 68 -17.29 12.45 -13.04
C GLY A 68 -15.83 12.61 -13.50
N ALA A 69 -15.37 13.85 -13.73
CA ALA A 69 -14.00 14.18 -14.12
C ALA A 69 -12.94 13.98 -13.00
N PHE A 70 -13.24 13.14 -12.00
CA PHE A 70 -12.41 12.94 -10.83
C PHE A 70 -11.56 11.68 -11.02
N VAL A 71 -10.44 11.84 -11.72
CA VAL A 71 -9.37 10.84 -11.80
C VAL A 71 -8.22 11.34 -10.95
N VAL A 72 -8.04 10.74 -9.77
CA VAL A 72 -6.92 11.06 -8.89
C VAL A 72 -5.87 9.97 -9.02
N ARG A 73 -4.63 10.41 -9.30
CA ARG A 73 -3.44 9.57 -9.44
C ARG A 73 -2.46 9.99 -8.36
N ASP A 74 -2.39 9.20 -7.29
CA ASP A 74 -1.48 9.49 -6.18
C ASP A 74 -0.35 8.48 -6.14
N VAL A 75 0.86 8.96 -5.83
CA VAL A 75 2.01 8.14 -5.51
C VAL A 75 2.37 8.41 -4.06
N ALA A 76 2.35 7.38 -3.22
CA ALA A 76 2.77 7.45 -1.84
C ALA A 76 4.05 6.64 -1.63
N PHE A 77 5.03 7.26 -0.98
CA PHE A 77 6.25 6.60 -0.54
C PHE A 77 6.14 6.33 0.95
N GLN A 78 6.41 5.11 1.38
CA GLN A 78 6.40 4.73 2.79
C GLN A 78 7.65 3.92 3.09
N ALA A 79 8.38 4.33 4.12
CA ALA A 79 9.51 3.57 4.65
C ALA A 79 9.47 3.61 6.17
N GLY A 80 10.06 2.60 6.80
CA GLY A 80 10.11 2.56 8.25
C GLY A 80 10.87 1.35 8.79
N VAL A 81 10.85 1.25 10.11
CA VAL A 81 11.41 0.16 10.89
C VAL A 81 10.26 -0.64 11.47
N VAL A 82 10.33 -1.96 11.34
CA VAL A 82 9.41 -2.89 12.01
C VAL A 82 10.19 -3.62 13.08
N PHE A 83 9.69 -3.58 14.31
CA PHE A 83 10.19 -4.40 15.40
C PHE A 83 9.27 -5.59 15.54
N GLY A 84 9.81 -6.79 15.37
CA GLY A 84 9.12 -8.01 15.77
C GLY A 84 8.98 -8.02 17.29
N LEU A 85 7.76 -7.87 17.79
CA LEU A 85 7.47 -8.26 19.16
C LEU A 85 7.56 -9.78 19.21
N GLY A 86 8.68 -10.29 19.75
CA GLY A 86 8.81 -11.70 20.09
C GLY A 86 7.73 -12.07 21.09
N ILE A 87 6.96 -13.10 20.78
CA ILE A 87 6.22 -13.89 21.77
C ILE A 87 7.09 -15.08 22.09
#